data_AF-A0A6G8QDD6-F1
#
_entry.id   AF-A0A6G8QDD6-F1
#
_cell.length_a   1.000
_cell.length_b   1.000
_cell.length_c   1.000
_cell.angle_alpha   90.00
_cell.angle_beta   90.00
_cell.angle_gamma   90.00
#
_symmetry.space_group_name_H-M   'P 1'
#
loop_
_entity.id
_entity.type
_entity.pdbx_description
1 polymer ?
#
loop_
_entity_poly.entity_id
_entity_poly.type
_entity_poly.pdbx_seq_one_letter_code
_entity_poly.pdbx_strand_id
1 'polypeptide(L)' 'MQPTIAFGILLSLVGLAALSFSVYALLRGGKGQRGGIGPISERGIHVIAGIRMLLIGLASLVAGVYLLLS' A
#
# COMPACT_ATOMS: atom_id res chain seq x y z
N MET A 1 12.71 -2.91 -24.03
CA MET A 1 11.50 -2.27 -23.45
C MET A 1 11.77 -0.79 -23.32
N GLN A 2 10.83 0.09 -23.67
CA GLN A 2 10.98 1.52 -23.37
C GLN A 2 10.99 1.71 -21.85
N PRO A 3 11.85 2.59 -21.30
CA PRO A 3 11.98 2.78 -19.86
C PRO A 3 10.66 3.23 -19.24
N THR A 4 9.86 4.04 -19.93
CA THR A 4 8.52 4.48 -19.51
C THR A 4 7.57 3.30 -19.27
N ILE A 5 7.49 2.37 -20.20
CA ILE A 5 6.65 1.16 -20.08
C ILE A 5 7.13 0.30 -18.90
N ALA A 6 8.44 0.11 -18.75
CA ALA A 6 8.98 -0.68 -17.65
C ALA A 6 8.66 -0.06 -16.28
N PHE A 7 8.82 1.25 -16.13
CA PHE A 7 8.41 1.98 -14.92
C PHE A 7 6.90 1.96 -14.72
N GLY A 8 6.10 2.08 -15.79
CA GLY A 8 4.65 1.99 -15.73
C GLY A 8 4.16 0.64 -15.18
N ILE A 9 4.74 -0.47 -15.66
CA ILE A 9 4.46 -1.81 -15.12
C ILE A 9 4.88 -1.91 -13.66
N LEU A 10 6.11 -1.49 -13.33
CA LEU A 10 6.65 -1.59 -11.97
C LEU A 10 5.78 -0.83 -10.98
N LEU A 11 5.46 0.43 -11.27
CA LEU A 11 4.65 1.28 -10.40
C LEU A 11 3.21 0.77 -10.25
N SER A 12 2.64 0.20 -11.32
CA SER A 12 1.32 -0.43 -11.27
C SER A 12 1.31 -1.66 -10.35
N LEU A 13 2.33 -2.53 -10.47
CA LEU A 13 2.45 -3.71 -9.62
C LEU A 13 2.69 -3.35 -8.15
N VAL A 14 3.59 -2.40 -7.88
CA VAL A 14 3.83 -1.89 -6.52
C VAL A 14 2.56 -1.25 -5.95
N GLY A 15 1.84 -0.48 -6.77
CA GLY A 15 0.58 0.14 -6.39
C GLY A 15 -0.46 -0.90 -5.98
N LEU A 16 -0.69 -1.91 -6.82
CA LEU A 16 -1.60 -3.01 -6.53
C LEU A 16 -1.22 -3.80 -5.27
N ALA A 17 0.07 -4.11 -5.10
CA ALA A 17 0.57 -4.82 -3.92
C ALA A 17 0.34 -3.99 -2.64
N ALA A 18 0.67 -2.70 -2.66
CA ALA A 18 0.49 -1.80 -1.53
C ALA A 18 -0.99 -1.58 -1.19
N LEU A 19 -1.86 -1.44 -2.20
CA LEU A 19 -3.31 -1.35 -2.01
C LEU A 19 -3.87 -2.65 -1.40
N SER A 20 -3.46 -3.81 -1.91
CA SER A 20 -3.89 -5.11 -1.37
C SER A 20 -3.46 -5.27 0.09
N PHE A 21 -2.22 -4.93 0.41
CA PHE A 21 -1.73 -4.92 1.78
C PHE A 21 -2.50 -3.94 2.66
N SER A 22 -2.81 -2.74 2.16
CA SER A 22 -3.56 -1.74 2.92
C SER A 22 -4.95 -2.22 3.31
N VAL A 23 -5.68 -2.85 2.38
CA VAL A 23 -7.00 -3.44 2.65
C VAL A 23 -6.88 -4.54 3.71
N TYR A 24 -5.88 -5.42 3.57
CA TYR A 24 -5.61 -6.44 4.59
C TYR A 24 -5.31 -5.82 5.96
N ALA A 25 -4.42 -4.84 6.03
CA ALA A 25 -4.00 -4.20 7.27
C ALA A 25 -5.18 -3.49 7.98
N LEU A 26 -6.01 -2.78 7.21
CA LEU A 26 -7.17 -2.06 7.72
C LEU A 26 -8.28 -3.00 8.23
N LEU A 27 -8.52 -4.11 7.54
CA LEU A 27 -9.58 -5.05 7.90
C LEU A 27 -9.12 -6.05 8.97
N ARG A 28 -7.91 -6.59 8.85
CA ARG A 28 -7.45 -7.76 9.63
C ARG A 28 -6.17 -7.53 10.42
N GLY A 29 -5.34 -6.55 10.05
CA GLY A 29 -4.06 -6.30 10.71
C GLY A 29 -4.18 -6.12 12.23
N GLY A 30 -3.32 -6.77 13.01
CA GLY A 30 -3.30 -6.70 14.47
C GLY A 30 -4.56 -7.21 15.19
N LYS A 31 -5.54 -7.82 14.51
CA LYS A 31 -6.75 -8.34 15.17
C LYS A 31 -6.39 -9.56 16.03
N GLY A 32 -6.71 -9.49 17.32
CA GLY A 32 -6.45 -10.57 18.28
C GLY A 32 -4.99 -10.70 18.73
N GLN A 33 -4.10 -9.80 18.28
CA GLN A 33 -2.71 -9.76 18.71
C GLN A 33 -2.57 -8.90 19.97
N ARG A 34 -1.77 -9.37 20.93
CA ARG A 34 -1.40 -8.60 22.12
C ARG A 34 -0.06 -7.91 21.86
N GLY A 35 0.01 -6.60 22.10
CA GLY A 35 1.18 -5.79 21.80
C GLY A 35 0.80 -4.34 21.48
N GLY A 36 1.81 -3.54 21.16
CA GLY A 36 1.65 -2.13 20.83
C GLY A 36 2.90 -1.32 21.15
N ILE A 37 2.88 -0.05 20.76
CA ILE A 37 3.94 0.92 21.02
C ILE A 37 3.31 2.07 21.79
N GLY A 38 3.69 2.19 23.07
CA GLY A 38 3.15 3.20 23.97
C GLY A 38 1.62 3.11 24.09
N PRO A 39 0.87 4.22 23.87
CA PRO A 39 -0.59 4.22 23.99
C PRO A 39 -1.30 3.55 22.81
N ILE A 40 -0.58 3.16 21.75
CA ILE A 40 -1.15 2.64 20.52
C ILE A 40 -1.15 1.11 20.57
N SER A 41 -2.33 0.50 20.42
CA SER A 41 -2.47 -0.95 20.32
C SER A 41 -1.88 -1.50 19.00
N GLU A 42 -1.56 -2.78 18.99
CA GLU A 42 -1.09 -3.48 17.78
C GLU A 42 -2.02 -3.28 16.56
N ARG A 43 -3.34 -3.26 16.81
CA ARG A 43 -4.35 -2.94 15.80
C ARG A 43 -4.20 -1.51 15.29
N GLY A 44 -3.98 -0.54 16.17
CA GLY A 44 -3.76 0.86 15.80
C GLY A 44 -2.53 1.03 14.90
N ILE A 45 -1.42 0.34 15.21
CA ILE A 45 -0.20 0.36 14.38
C ILE A 45 -0.51 -0.15 12.97
N HIS A 46 -1.22 -1.28 12.87
CA HIS A 46 -1.61 -1.85 11.58
C HIS A 46 -2.55 -0.95 10.78
N VAL A 47 -3.47 -0.25 11.44
CA VAL A 47 -4.35 0.74 10.79
C VAL A 47 -3.53 1.90 10.23
N ILE A 48 -2.60 2.47 11.02
CA ILE A 48 -1.73 3.57 10.58
C ILE A 48 -0.85 3.12 9.40
N ALA A 49 -0.24 1.93 9.51
CA ALA A 49 0.53 1.34 8.42
C ALA A 49 -0.35 1.12 7.17
N GLY A 50 -1.57 0.63 7.35
CA GLY A 50 -2.57 0.44 6.30
C GLY A 50 -2.89 1.75 5.57
N ILE A 51 -3.20 2.83 6.29
CA ILE A 51 -3.47 4.16 5.70
C ILE A 51 -2.26 4.67 4.92
N ARG A 52 -1.06 4.57 5.50
CA ARG A 52 0.17 5.00 4.81
C ARG A 52 0.36 4.24 3.49
N MET A 53 0.18 2.92 3.52
CA MET A 53 0.33 2.06 2.34
C MET A 53 -0.80 2.29 1.33
N LEU A 54 -2.01 2.67 1.77
CA LEU A 54 -3.11 3.04 0.88
C LEU A 54 -2.74 4.26 0.03
N LEU A 55 -2.20 5.31 0.68
CA LEU A 55 -1.78 6.54 -0.01
C LEU A 55 -0.65 6.28 -1.00
N ILE A 56 0.39 5.55 -0.58
CA ILE A 56 1.52 5.19 -1.44
C ILE A 56 1.04 4.30 -2.60
N GLY A 57 0.19 3.31 -2.31
CA GLY A 57 -0.34 2.39 -3.31
C GLY A 57 -1.17 3.10 -4.37
N LEU A 58 -2.04 4.02 -3.96
CA LEU A 58 -2.85 4.80 -4.88
C LEU A 58 -1.99 5.72 -5.76
N ALA A 59 -1.06 6.46 -5.17
CA ALA A 59 -0.15 7.32 -5.92
C ALA A 59 0.70 6.53 -6.93
N SER A 60 1.25 5.39 -6.50
CA SER A 60 2.04 4.49 -7.36
C SER A 60 1.19 3.93 -8.49
N LEU A 61 -0.04 3.49 -8.22
CA LEU A 61 -0.92 2.93 -9.25
C LEU A 61 -1.30 3.99 -10.28
N VAL A 62 -1.68 5.20 -9.83
CA VAL A 62 -2.02 6.31 -10.73
C VAL A 62 -0.84 6.68 -11.61
N ALA A 63 0.36 6.81 -11.04
CA ALA A 63 1.57 7.11 -11.81
C ALA A 63 1.91 5.98 -12.80
N GLY A 64 1.77 4.71 -12.38
CA GLY A 64 2.00 3.56 -13.23
C GLY A 64 1.04 3.50 -14.43
N VAL A 65 -0.26 3.65 -14.18
CA VAL A 65 -1.29 3.71 -15.23
C VAL A 65 -1.04 4.88 -16.17
N TYR A 66 -0.71 6.06 -15.64
CA TYR A 66 -0.37 7.22 -16.46
C TYR A 66 0.78 6.92 -17.42
N LEU A 67 1.90 6.35 -16.93
CA LEU A 67 3.05 6.00 -17.76
C LEU A 67 2.77 4.89 -18.78
N LEU A 68 1.82 3.99 -18.52
CA LEU A 68 1.40 2.96 -19.47
C LEU A 68 0.51 3.52 -20.59
N LEU A 69 -0.21 4.60 -20.30
CA LEU A 69 -1.10 5.28 -21.24
C LEU A 69 -0.42 6.46 -21.97
N SER A 70 0.82 6.78 -21.61
CA SER A 70 1.65 7.83 -22.21
C SER A 70 2.55 7.25 -23.30
#